data_AF-A0A426XF72-F1
#
_entry.id   AF-A0A426XF72-F1
#
_cell.length_a   1.000
_cell.length_b   1.000
_cell.length_c   1.000
_cell.angle_alpha   90.00
_cell.angle_beta   90.00
_cell.angle_gamma   90.00
#
_symmetry.space_group_name_H-M   'P 1'
#
loop_
_entity.id
_entity.type
_entity.pdbx_description
1 polymer ?
#
loop_
_entity_poly.entity_id
_entity_poly.type
_entity_poly.pdbx_seq_one_letter_code
_entity_poly.pdbx_strand_id
1 'polypeptide(L)'
;MGQAGPLLQAVAGGLQVQTHSQTAGAAHEEHGSEQDEREVGYSPRGEEAPSGAPTGKKGHRERLTMAETRRDVLEASIEELYQGRGRLLGVESSQEEAETWIENVESLVDQLTEDTKDSVRHLYEVVAELTAKVMVLTRTLDAGGNNTHAAPP
;
A
#
# COMPACT_ATOMS: atom_id res chain seq x y z
N MET A 1 -30.29 49.27 18.29
CA MET A 1 -31.46 48.57 17.71
C MET A 1 -30.92 47.60 16.68
N GLY A 2 -31.07 46.29 16.73
CA GLY A 2 -31.73 45.38 17.65
C GLY A 2 -31.35 43.94 17.25
N GLN A 3 -31.28 43.06 18.25
CA GLN A 3 -31.68 41.65 18.29
C GLN A 3 -31.33 40.73 17.09
N ALA A 4 -30.49 39.73 17.32
CA ALA A 4 -30.86 38.38 17.80
C ALA A 4 -31.60 37.58 16.72
N GLY A 5 -30.94 36.52 16.22
CA GLY A 5 -31.50 35.65 15.20
C GLY A 5 -32.65 34.77 15.71
N PRO A 6 -33.26 33.99 14.81
CA PRO A 6 -34.00 32.80 15.19
C PRO A 6 -33.36 31.53 14.61
N LEU A 7 -33.06 30.58 15.50
CA LEU A 7 -33.19 29.15 15.22
C LEU A 7 -34.69 28.85 15.07
N LEU A 8 -35.10 28.26 13.94
CA LEU A 8 -36.37 27.56 13.86
C LEU A 8 -36.22 26.22 13.14
N GLN A 9 -36.50 25.19 13.93
CA GLN A 9 -36.72 23.80 13.60
C GLN A 9 -38.22 23.54 13.42
N ALA A 10 -38.57 22.57 12.56
CA ALA A 10 -39.83 21.81 12.38
C ALA A 10 -40.36 21.88 10.92
N VAL A 11 -40.96 20.87 10.28
CA VAL A 11 -41.33 19.46 10.55
C VAL A 11 -41.81 18.87 9.20
N ALA A 12 -41.69 17.54 9.00
CA ALA A 12 -42.66 16.61 8.36
C ALA A 12 -42.13 15.66 7.27
N GLY A 13 -42.19 14.36 7.58
CA GLY A 13 -42.41 13.23 6.66
C GLY A 13 -41.13 12.60 6.10
N GLY A 14 -40.81 11.32 6.27
CA GLY A 14 -41.52 10.17 6.82
C GLY A 14 -40.74 8.91 6.44
N LEU A 15 -40.94 7.85 7.22
CA LEU A 15 -40.54 6.46 6.93
C LEU A 15 -39.05 6.08 7.13
N GLN A 16 -38.69 5.90 8.40
CA GLN A 16 -37.61 4.99 8.81
C GLN A 16 -38.12 3.55 8.67
N VAL A 17 -37.59 2.79 7.70
CA VAL A 17 -37.77 1.33 7.64
C VAL A 17 -36.50 0.68 8.15
N GLN A 18 -36.51 0.42 9.45
CA GLN A 18 -35.57 -0.41 10.18
C GLN A 18 -36.12 -1.84 10.15
N THR A 19 -35.65 -2.69 9.22
CA THR A 19 -35.97 -4.12 9.28
C THR A 19 -35.00 -4.82 10.23
N HIS A 20 -35.40 -4.85 11.50
CA HIS A 20 -34.93 -5.86 12.44
C HIS A 20 -35.41 -7.24 11.97
N SER A 21 -34.50 -8.18 11.79
CA SER A 21 -34.82 -9.61 11.85
C SER A 21 -33.88 -10.22 12.88
N GLN A 22 -34.29 -10.15 14.14
CA GLN A 22 -33.85 -11.08 15.17
C GLN A 22 -34.90 -12.19 15.26
N THR A 23 -34.50 -13.42 14.98
CA THR A 23 -35.17 -14.62 15.50
C THR A 23 -34.14 -15.34 16.36
N ALA A 24 -34.44 -15.42 17.65
CA ALA A 24 -33.69 -16.14 18.67
C ALA A 24 -34.16 -17.60 18.73
N GLY A 25 -33.25 -18.53 19.10
CA GLY A 25 -33.65 -19.86 19.56
C GLY A 25 -32.55 -20.93 19.44
N ALA A 26 -31.83 -21.13 20.54
CA ALA A 26 -30.72 -22.05 20.80
C ALA A 26 -30.92 -23.54 20.42
N ALA A 27 -29.83 -24.25 20.06
CA ALA A 27 -29.12 -25.18 20.94
C ALA A 27 -27.96 -25.88 20.19
N HIS A 28 -26.91 -26.17 20.95
CA HIS A 28 -25.58 -26.66 20.59
C HIS A 28 -25.55 -28.18 20.39
N GLU A 29 -24.81 -28.67 19.40
CA GLU A 29 -24.11 -29.96 19.46
C GLU A 29 -22.95 -29.99 18.45
N GLU A 30 -21.74 -29.96 19.01
CA GLU A 30 -20.47 -30.30 18.38
C GLU A 30 -20.43 -31.81 18.16
N HIS A 31 -20.13 -32.30 16.96
CA HIS A 31 -19.47 -33.60 16.83
C HIS A 31 -18.70 -33.70 15.51
N GLY A 32 -17.38 -33.76 15.65
CA GLY A 32 -16.50 -34.26 14.60
C GLY A 32 -16.62 -35.77 14.47
N SER A 33 -16.38 -36.28 13.26
CA SER A 33 -15.57 -37.48 13.08
C SER A 33 -15.15 -37.59 11.63
N GLU A 34 -13.84 -37.54 11.52
CA GLU A 34 -13.00 -37.85 10.40
C GLU A 34 -13.16 -39.34 10.05
N GLN A 35 -13.29 -39.61 8.74
CA GLN A 35 -12.96 -40.85 8.04
C GLN A 35 -13.70 -42.15 8.43
N ASP A 36 -14.50 -42.66 7.48
CA ASP A 36 -14.47 -44.08 7.16
C ASP A 36 -14.57 -44.27 5.64
N GLU A 37 -13.76 -45.20 5.16
CA GLU A 37 -13.47 -45.46 3.75
C GLU A 37 -14.48 -46.43 3.11
N ARG A 38 -14.41 -46.50 1.77
CA ARG A 38 -14.78 -47.61 0.88
C ARG A 38 -16.14 -47.58 0.17
N GLU A 39 -16.09 -46.90 -0.98
CA GLU A 39 -16.25 -47.46 -2.34
C GLU A 39 -17.58 -48.11 -2.79
N VAL A 40 -18.03 -47.60 -3.96
CA VAL A 40 -18.94 -48.17 -4.97
C VAL A 40 -20.44 -48.20 -4.64
N GLY A 41 -21.08 -47.04 -4.81
CA GLY A 41 -22.52 -46.93 -5.04
C GLY A 41 -22.80 -45.89 -6.14
N TYR A 42 -23.34 -46.35 -7.27
CA TYR A 42 -23.67 -45.50 -8.42
C TYR A 42 -24.72 -44.41 -8.09
N SER A 43 -24.47 -43.21 -8.61
CA SER A 43 -25.38 -42.08 -8.90
C SER A 43 -25.84 -41.13 -7.78
N PRO A 44 -25.27 -39.91 -7.72
CA PRO A 44 -26.06 -38.71 -7.44
C PRO A 44 -26.69 -38.25 -8.76
N ARG A 45 -27.94 -38.66 -8.97
CA ARG A 45 -28.84 -37.97 -9.87
C ARG A 45 -29.05 -36.56 -9.32
N GLY A 46 -28.70 -35.55 -10.12
CA GLY A 46 -29.35 -34.24 -10.04
C GLY A 46 -28.51 -33.10 -9.48
N GLU A 47 -27.40 -32.78 -10.16
CA GLU A 47 -27.08 -31.37 -10.35
C GLU A 47 -26.71 -31.20 -11.82
N GLU A 48 -27.77 -31.06 -12.63
CA GLU A 48 -27.64 -30.73 -14.04
C GLU A 48 -27.02 -29.34 -14.13
N ALA A 49 -25.76 -29.29 -14.55
CA ALA A 49 -25.19 -28.12 -15.18
C ALA A 49 -26.21 -27.56 -16.20
N PRO A 50 -26.43 -26.24 -16.29
CA PRO A 50 -27.13 -25.68 -17.42
C PRO A 50 -26.16 -25.65 -18.62
N SER A 51 -25.70 -26.83 -19.06
CA SER A 51 -25.06 -27.02 -20.36
C SER A 51 -26.04 -27.60 -21.38
N GLY A 52 -27.33 -27.31 -21.21
CA GLY A 52 -28.32 -27.49 -22.26
C GLY A 52 -28.27 -26.30 -23.20
N ALA A 53 -27.56 -26.42 -24.33
CA ALA A 53 -27.94 -25.63 -25.51
C ALA A 53 -29.46 -25.77 -25.67
N PRO A 54 -30.23 -24.69 -25.89
CA PRO A 54 -31.69 -24.77 -25.83
C PRO A 54 -32.19 -25.69 -26.94
N THR A 55 -32.39 -26.95 -26.59
CA THR A 55 -32.78 -28.05 -27.48
C THR A 55 -34.29 -28.05 -27.76
N GLY A 56 -35.03 -27.12 -27.15
CA GLY A 56 -36.37 -26.72 -27.56
C GLY A 56 -36.34 -25.31 -28.16
N LYS A 57 -37.12 -25.07 -29.22
CA LYS A 57 -37.28 -23.73 -29.83
C LYS A 57 -37.77 -22.74 -28.76
N LYS A 58 -36.83 -22.05 -28.10
CA LYS A 58 -37.13 -21.02 -27.11
C LYS A 58 -38.02 -19.96 -27.75
N GLY A 59 -39.15 -19.67 -27.11
CA GLY A 59 -40.14 -18.73 -27.64
C GLY A 59 -39.52 -17.35 -27.88
N HIS A 60 -40.03 -16.62 -28.87
CA HIS A 60 -39.46 -15.32 -29.26
C HIS A 60 -39.36 -14.35 -28.08
N ARG A 61 -40.39 -14.30 -27.22
CA ARG A 61 -40.43 -13.48 -26.00
C ARG A 61 -39.29 -13.80 -25.04
N GLU A 62 -39.01 -15.07 -24.84
CA GLU A 62 -38.00 -15.53 -23.89
C GLU A 62 -36.57 -15.32 -24.40
N ARG A 63 -36.37 -15.31 -25.73
CA ARG A 63 -35.11 -14.87 -26.33
C ARG A 63 -34.93 -13.36 -26.23
N LEU A 64 -36.01 -12.59 -26.36
CA LEU A 64 -35.98 -11.13 -26.20
C LEU A 64 -35.63 -10.74 -24.77
N THR A 65 -36.30 -11.30 -23.77
CA THR A 65 -36.00 -11.02 -22.35
C THR A 65 -34.54 -11.33 -22.01
N MET A 66 -34.01 -12.44 -22.52
CA MET A 66 -32.60 -12.79 -22.31
C MET A 66 -31.63 -11.83 -23.02
N ALA A 67 -31.99 -11.33 -24.20
CA ALA A 67 -31.19 -10.33 -24.91
C ALA A 67 -31.22 -8.97 -24.20
N GLU A 68 -32.35 -8.60 -23.61
CA GLU A 68 -32.54 -7.37 -22.84
C GLU A 68 -31.71 -7.39 -21.56
N THR A 69 -31.76 -8.47 -20.76
CA THR A 69 -30.89 -8.61 -19.58
C THR A 69 -29.40 -8.59 -19.95
N ARG A 70 -29.01 -9.22 -21.07
CA ARG A 70 -27.62 -9.17 -21.56
C ARG A 70 -27.22 -7.76 -21.97
N ARG A 71 -28.15 -6.98 -22.50
CA ARG A 71 -27.93 -5.58 -22.85
C ARG A 71 -27.76 -4.72 -21.60
N ASP A 72 -28.59 -4.91 -20.57
CA ASP A 72 -28.47 -4.16 -19.31
C ASP A 72 -27.12 -4.42 -18.62
N VAL A 73 -26.66 -5.67 -18.61
CA VAL A 73 -25.33 -6.03 -18.10
C VAL A 73 -24.21 -5.38 -18.93
N LEU A 74 -24.34 -5.36 -20.26
CA LEU A 74 -23.36 -4.74 -21.13
C LEU A 74 -23.30 -3.22 -20.91
N GLU A 75 -24.45 -2.58 -20.76
CA GLU A 75 -24.56 -1.15 -20.47
C GLU A 75 -23.90 -0.80 -19.12
N ALA A 76 -24.21 -1.55 -18.07
CA ALA A 76 -23.57 -1.39 -16.76
C ALA A 76 -22.05 -1.60 -16.82
N SER A 77 -21.58 -2.60 -17.57
CA SER A 77 -20.14 -2.88 -17.72
C SER A 77 -19.40 -1.75 -18.43
N ILE A 78 -20.02 -1.13 -19.44
CA ILE A 78 -19.43 0.01 -20.16
C ILE A 78 -19.34 1.23 -19.24
N GLU A 79 -20.40 1.52 -18.47
CA GLU A 79 -20.41 2.60 -17.48
C GLU A 79 -19.27 2.42 -16.47
N GLU A 80 -19.07 1.20 -15.94
CA GLU A 80 -17.96 0.87 -15.05
C GLU A 80 -16.58 1.10 -15.68
N LEU A 81 -16.41 0.72 -16.95
CA LEU A 81 -15.15 0.95 -17.67
C LEU A 81 -14.83 2.45 -17.82
N TYR A 82 -15.84 3.28 -18.12
CA TYR A 82 -15.64 4.73 -18.21
C TYR A 82 -15.31 5.36 -16.85
N GLN A 83 -16.00 4.95 -15.80
CA GLN A 83 -15.69 5.41 -14.44
C GLN A 83 -14.31 4.94 -13.99
N GLY A 84 -13.94 3.70 -14.30
CA GLY A 84 -12.62 3.13 -14.04
C GLY A 84 -11.50 3.89 -14.72
N ARG A 85 -11.73 4.33 -15.96
CA ARG A 85 -10.75 5.10 -16.72
C ARG A 85 -10.42 6.45 -16.10
N GLY A 86 -11.42 7.15 -15.55
CA GLY A 86 -11.18 8.41 -14.82
C GLY A 86 -10.32 8.21 -13.57
N ARG A 87 -10.53 7.10 -12.84
CA ARG A 87 -9.70 6.73 -11.68
C ARG A 87 -8.27 6.37 -12.10
N LEU A 88 -8.11 5.63 -13.19
CA LEU A 88 -6.80 5.23 -13.71
C LEU A 88 -5.95 6.44 -14.08
N LEU A 89 -6.54 7.43 -14.77
CA LEU A 89 -5.84 8.65 -15.15
C LEU A 89 -5.29 9.42 -13.93
N GLY A 90 -6.05 9.47 -12.83
CA GLY A 90 -5.60 10.08 -11.58
C GLY A 90 -4.42 9.34 -10.96
N VAL A 91 -4.46 8.00 -11.00
CA VAL A 91 -3.35 7.15 -10.52
C VAL A 91 -2.11 7.33 -11.39
N GLU A 92 -2.24 7.36 -12.72
CA GLU A 92 -1.14 7.61 -13.65
C GLU A 92 -0.45 8.95 -13.36
N SER A 93 -1.22 10.02 -13.14
CA SER A 93 -0.65 11.33 -12.78
C SER A 93 0.07 11.32 -11.43
N SER A 94 -0.47 10.67 -10.42
CA SER A 94 0.21 10.53 -9.12
C SER A 94 1.47 9.67 -9.21
N GLN A 95 1.47 8.66 -10.07
CA GLN A 95 2.65 7.83 -10.32
C GLN A 95 3.75 8.64 -11.01
N GLU A 96 3.42 9.39 -12.05
CA GLU A 96 4.38 10.26 -12.76
C GLU A 96 4.99 11.30 -11.79
N GLU A 97 4.18 11.92 -10.93
CA GLU A 97 4.69 12.83 -9.89
C GLU A 97 5.64 12.12 -8.92
N ALA A 98 5.28 10.92 -8.46
CA ALA A 98 6.14 10.14 -7.57
C ALA A 98 7.47 9.76 -8.23
N GLU A 99 7.48 9.41 -9.51
CA GLU A 99 8.70 9.10 -10.27
C GLU A 99 9.64 10.31 -10.33
N THR A 100 9.12 11.52 -10.63
CA THR A 100 9.95 12.74 -10.63
C THR A 100 10.53 13.08 -9.26
N TRP A 101 9.76 12.82 -8.18
CA TRP A 101 10.24 13.00 -6.82
C TRP A 101 11.36 12.02 -6.46
N ILE A 102 11.24 10.75 -6.89
CA ILE A 102 12.27 9.74 -6.69
C ILE A 102 13.56 10.14 -7.40
N GLU A 103 13.48 10.55 -8.66
CA GLU A 103 14.67 10.98 -9.43
C GLU A 103 15.40 12.16 -8.75
N ASN A 104 14.66 13.13 -8.21
CA ASN A 104 15.24 14.24 -7.47
C ASN A 104 15.93 13.77 -6.17
N VAL A 105 15.31 12.85 -5.44
CA VAL A 105 15.91 12.27 -4.22
C VAL A 105 17.17 11.48 -4.56
N GLU A 106 17.17 10.69 -5.63
CA GLU A 106 18.35 9.97 -6.11
C GLU A 106 19.50 10.93 -6.41
N SER A 107 19.24 12.02 -7.13
CA SER A 107 20.26 13.05 -7.40
C SER A 107 20.81 13.69 -6.12
N LEU A 108 19.97 13.94 -5.11
CA LEU A 108 20.43 14.46 -3.82
C LEU A 108 21.33 13.46 -3.09
N VAL A 109 20.99 12.17 -3.14
CA VAL A 109 21.77 11.10 -2.51
C VAL A 109 23.13 10.97 -3.19
N ASP A 110 23.19 11.05 -4.51
CA ASP A 110 24.44 11.03 -5.27
C ASP A 110 25.35 12.21 -4.90
N GLN A 111 24.78 13.42 -4.85
CA GLN A 111 25.52 14.61 -4.42
C GLN A 111 26.05 14.46 -2.99
N LEU A 112 25.21 14.06 -2.05
CA LEU A 112 25.59 13.88 -0.65
C LEU A 112 26.68 12.81 -0.49
N THR A 113 26.63 11.78 -1.33
CA THR A 113 27.63 10.71 -1.35
C THR A 113 29.00 11.24 -1.78
N GLU A 114 29.05 12.05 -2.83
CA GLU A 114 30.31 12.67 -3.29
C GLU A 114 30.83 13.70 -2.28
N ASP A 115 29.97 14.56 -1.73
CA ASP A 115 30.34 15.54 -0.70
C ASP A 115 30.91 14.85 0.55
N THR A 116 30.35 13.71 0.93
CA THR A 116 30.84 12.90 2.06
C THR A 116 32.22 12.32 1.75
N LYS A 117 32.45 11.81 0.54
CA LYS A 117 33.78 11.32 0.11
C LYS A 117 34.82 12.43 0.16
N ASP A 118 34.49 13.62 -0.32
CA ASP A 118 35.38 14.77 -0.29
C ASP A 118 35.70 15.21 1.14
N SER A 119 34.67 15.32 2.00
CA SER A 119 34.82 15.66 3.42
C SER A 119 35.71 14.66 4.17
N VAL A 120 35.50 13.35 3.94
CA VAL A 120 36.32 12.29 4.53
C VAL A 120 37.76 12.38 4.05
N ARG A 121 37.98 12.62 2.75
CA ARG A 121 39.33 12.79 2.19
C ARG A 121 40.04 13.98 2.81
N HIS A 122 39.36 15.13 2.93
CA HIS A 122 39.90 16.32 3.57
C HIS A 122 40.27 16.07 5.03
N LEU A 123 39.42 15.36 5.77
CA LEU A 123 39.70 14.99 7.16
C LEU A 123 40.96 14.13 7.29
N TYR A 124 41.16 13.14 6.40
CA TYR A 124 42.39 12.34 6.38
C TYR A 124 43.64 13.18 6.15
N GLU A 125 43.57 14.17 5.26
CA GLU A 125 44.69 15.08 4.99
C GLU A 125 45.04 15.92 6.23
N VAL A 126 44.03 16.51 6.88
CA VAL A 126 44.21 17.29 8.11
C VAL A 126 44.81 16.44 9.23
N VAL A 127 44.31 15.22 9.42
CA VAL A 127 44.83 14.29 10.45
C VAL A 127 46.27 13.88 10.15
N ALA A 128 46.61 13.61 8.88
CA ALA A 128 47.96 13.28 8.48
C ALA A 128 48.93 14.45 8.73
N GLU A 129 48.55 15.68 8.38
CA GLU A 129 49.35 16.88 8.62
C GLU A 129 49.55 17.12 10.12
N LEU A 130 48.48 17.04 10.92
CA LEU A 130 48.57 17.17 12.38
C LEU A 130 49.51 16.12 12.97
N THR A 131 49.38 14.86 12.53
CA THR A 131 50.25 13.76 12.98
C THR A 131 51.72 14.06 12.66
N ALA A 132 52.01 14.52 11.44
CA ALA A 132 53.38 14.89 11.06
C ALA A 132 53.93 16.02 11.94
N LYS A 133 53.13 17.07 12.20
CA LYS A 133 53.52 18.18 13.08
C LYS A 133 53.79 17.71 14.50
N VAL A 134 52.95 16.84 15.06
CA VAL A 134 53.16 16.25 16.39
C VAL A 134 54.47 15.46 16.42
N MET A 135 54.73 14.60 15.43
CA MET A 135 55.99 13.85 15.36
C MET A 135 57.24 14.73 15.32
N VAL A 136 57.19 15.84 14.57
CA VAL A 136 58.29 16.82 14.54
C VAL A 136 58.47 17.47 15.91
N LEU A 137 57.38 17.92 16.54
CA LEU A 137 57.42 18.54 17.86
C LEU A 137 58.03 17.59 18.91
N THR A 138 57.59 16.34 18.95
CA THR A 138 58.14 15.32 19.87
C THR A 138 59.64 15.12 19.66
N ARG A 139 60.10 15.00 18.41
CA ARG A 139 61.54 14.89 18.11
C ARG A 139 62.34 16.12 18.56
N THR A 140 61.79 17.33 18.42
CA THR A 140 62.46 18.55 18.88
C THR A 140 62.54 18.67 20.40
N LEU A 141 61.52 18.19 21.12
CA LEU A 141 61.52 18.16 22.59
C LEU A 141 62.53 17.15 23.13
N ASP A 142 62.57 15.94 22.58
CA ASP A 142 63.49 14.87 23.02
C ASP A 142 64.97 15.20 22.73
N ALA A 143 65.27 16.00 21.70
CA ALA A 143 66.64 16.46 21.42
C ALA A 143 67.12 17.59 22.36
N GLY A 144 66.20 18.35 22.98
CA GLY A 144 66.51 19.49 23.84
C GLY A 144 66.82 19.13 25.31
N GLY A 145 66.48 17.92 25.77
CA GLY A 145 66.65 17.47 27.15
C GLY A 145 68.06 16.97 27.52
N ASN A 146 69.00 16.94 26.58
CA ASN A 146 70.24 16.15 26.70
C ASN A 146 71.48 17.01 27.01
N ASN A 147 71.28 18.31 27.27
CA ASN A 147 72.37 19.24 27.56
C ASN A 147 72.83 19.05 29.01
N THR A 148 73.85 18.22 29.10
CA THR A 148 74.58 17.68 30.24
C THR A 148 75.00 18.76 31.23
N HIS A 149 74.51 18.68 32.47
CA HIS A 149 75.19 19.30 33.62
C HIS A 149 76.05 18.23 34.31
N ALA A 150 77.15 17.83 33.64
CA ALA A 150 78.21 17.08 34.29
C ALA A 150 79.05 18.07 35.12
N ALA A 151 78.83 18.08 36.44
CA ALA A 151 79.72 18.77 37.37
C ALA A 151 80.97 17.88 37.60
N PRO A 152 82.20 18.42 37.52
CA PRO A 152 83.41 17.69 37.89
C PRO A 152 83.57 17.62 39.42
N PRO A 153 84.35 16.64 39.93
CA PRO A 153 84.46 16.28 41.35
C PRO A 153 85.13 17.34 42.24
#